data_AF-A0A804R0X0-F1
#
_entry.id   AF-A0A804R0X0-F1
#
_cell.length_a   1.000
_cell.length_b   1.000
_cell.length_c   1.000
_cell.angle_alpha   90.00
_cell.angle_beta   90.00
_cell.angle_gamma   90.00
#
_symmetry.space_group_name_H-M   'P 1'
#
loop_
_entity.id
_entity.type
_entity.pdbx_description
1 polymer ?
#
loop_
_entity_poly.entity_id
_entity_poly.type
_entity_poly.pdbx_seq_one_letter_code
_entity_poly.pdbx_strand_id
1 'polypeptide(L)'
;MAMYSQSVRAPPPPPPCRFVPRPCYVMARPLLVFMPNGVLLKAAVRDVWASNFDEELSNLSAVLPRYPCVCVDTEFPGAVHDSDMPRYMRGPRESYELVKRNVDDLKLLQVGIALSGPTG
;
A
#
# COMPACT_ATOMS: atom_id res chain seq x y z
N MET A 1 41.83 -15.83 -38.11
CA MET A 1 41.44 -14.54 -37.48
C MET A 1 40.39 -13.90 -38.37
N ALA A 2 39.11 -14.15 -38.08
CA ALA A 2 37.97 -13.54 -38.75
C ALA A 2 36.91 -13.31 -37.68
N MET A 3 36.77 -12.06 -37.23
CA MET A 3 35.78 -11.65 -36.22
C MET A 3 34.47 -11.33 -36.95
N TYR A 4 33.46 -12.17 -36.76
CA TYR A 4 32.10 -11.92 -37.21
C TYR A 4 31.40 -11.04 -36.16
N SER A 5 31.43 -9.72 -36.36
CA SER A 5 30.75 -8.75 -35.51
C SER A 5 29.26 -8.70 -35.85
N GLN A 6 28.43 -9.45 -35.11
CA GLN A 6 26.98 -9.27 -35.17
C GLN A 6 26.60 -8.01 -34.37
N SER A 7 26.17 -6.98 -35.10
CA SER A 7 25.48 -5.81 -34.54
C SER A 7 24.12 -6.26 -33.98
N VAL A 8 24.07 -6.53 -32.68
CA VAL A 8 22.79 -6.70 -31.97
C VAL A 8 22.19 -5.30 -31.81
N ARG A 9 21.17 -4.98 -32.62
CA ARG A 9 20.37 -3.76 -32.42
C ARG A 9 19.70 -3.84 -31.05
N ALA A 10 19.93 -2.84 -30.20
CA ALA A 10 19.19 -2.69 -28.95
C ALA A 10 17.67 -2.57 -29.26
N PRO A 11 16.80 -3.17 -28.43
CA PRO A 11 15.36 -3.00 -28.59
C PRO A 11 14.98 -1.52 -28.38
N PRO A 12 13.92 -1.03 -29.05
CA PRO A 12 13.46 0.34 -28.88
C PRO A 12 13.04 0.57 -27.42
N PRO A 13 13.18 1.81 -26.91
CA PRO A 13 12.74 2.14 -25.56
C PRO A 13 11.24 1.88 -25.41
N PRO A 14 10.76 1.44 -24.24
CA PRO A 14 9.34 1.30 -23.99
C PRO A 14 8.65 2.66 -24.16
N PRO A 15 7.38 2.68 -24.63
CA PRO A 15 6.62 3.91 -24.71
C PRO A 15 6.53 4.56 -23.32
N PRO A 16 6.46 5.91 -23.24
CA PRO A 16 6.37 6.60 -21.96
C PRO A 16 5.22 6.02 -21.15
N CYS A 17 5.52 5.52 -19.95
CA CYS A 17 4.52 5.07 -19.00
C CYS A 17 3.60 6.25 -18.68
N ARG A 18 2.43 6.25 -19.31
CA ARG A 18 1.36 7.19 -18.96
C ARG A 18 0.87 6.75 -17.58
N PHE A 19 1.29 7.47 -16.54
CA PHE A 19 0.67 7.35 -15.22
C PHE A 19 -0.80 7.71 -15.40
N VAL A 20 -1.66 6.69 -15.38
CA VAL A 20 -3.10 6.89 -15.26
C VAL A 20 -3.35 6.87 -13.76
N PRO A 21 -3.63 8.03 -13.12
CA PRO A 21 -4.00 8.01 -11.71
C PRO A 21 -5.20 7.09 -11.60
N ARG A 22 -5.06 6.01 -10.82
CA ARG A 22 -6.23 5.23 -10.43
C ARG A 22 -7.11 6.20 -9.66
N PRO A 23 -8.41 6.31 -9.97
CA PRO A 23 -9.30 7.14 -9.18
C PRO A 23 -9.17 6.69 -7.73
N CYS A 24 -8.92 7.66 -6.85
CA CYS A 24 -8.85 7.47 -5.41
C CYS A 24 -9.98 6.52 -5.02
N TYR A 25 -9.64 5.34 -4.48
CA TYR A 25 -10.66 4.42 -4.02
C TYR A 25 -11.20 5.04 -2.73
N VAL A 26 -12.14 5.97 -2.84
CA VAL A 26 -13.09 6.17 -1.76
C VAL A 26 -13.69 4.79 -1.58
N MET A 27 -13.41 4.14 -0.45
CA MET A 27 -14.00 2.86 -0.09
C MET A 27 -15.52 3.04 0.09
N ALA A 28 -16.22 3.19 -1.03
CA ALA A 28 -17.67 3.35 -1.10
C ALA A 28 -18.38 1.99 -0.97
N ARG A 29 -17.62 0.88 -0.87
CA ARG A 29 -18.17 -0.44 -0.56
C ARG A 29 -18.22 -0.59 0.96
N PRO A 30 -19.35 -1.02 1.56
CA PRO A 30 -19.37 -1.36 2.97
C PRO A 30 -18.28 -2.40 3.21
N LEU A 31 -17.37 -2.13 4.15
CA LEU A 31 -16.36 -3.09 4.54
C LEU A 31 -17.09 -4.28 5.16
N LEU A 32 -16.98 -5.42 4.50
CA LEU A 32 -17.65 -6.65 4.89
C LEU A 32 -16.66 -7.50 5.68
N VAL A 33 -16.96 -7.74 6.96
CA VAL A 33 -16.17 -8.66 7.78
C VAL A 33 -16.84 -10.02 7.72
N PHE A 34 -16.09 -11.02 7.25
CA PHE A 34 -16.54 -12.40 7.25
C PHE A 34 -16.27 -13.01 8.62
N MET A 35 -17.33 -13.21 9.40
CA MET A 35 -17.23 -13.90 10.68
C MET A 35 -17.20 -15.42 10.47
N PRO A 36 -16.53 -16.20 11.35
CA PRO A 36 -16.43 -17.65 11.22
C PRO A 36 -17.79 -18.37 11.27
N ASN A 37 -18.84 -17.72 11.78
CA ASN A 37 -20.22 -18.21 11.78
C ASN A 37 -21.00 -17.91 10.48
N GLY A 38 -20.34 -17.39 9.44
CA GLY A 38 -20.97 -17.06 8.15
C GLY A 38 -21.80 -15.79 8.17
N VAL A 39 -21.84 -15.06 9.29
CA VAL A 39 -22.53 -13.77 9.37
C VAL A 39 -21.67 -12.70 8.73
N LEU A 40 -22.27 -12.04 7.74
CA LEU A 40 -21.69 -10.89 7.09
C LEU A 40 -22.09 -9.62 7.86
N LEU A 41 -21.20 -9.13 8.71
CA LEU A 41 -21.43 -7.86 9.39
C LEU A 41 -20.86 -6.72 8.56
N LYS A 42 -21.62 -5.64 8.46
CA LYS A 42 -21.08 -4.35 8.03
C LYS A 42 -20.12 -3.91 9.14
N ALA A 43 -18.82 -3.92 8.86
CA ALA A 43 -17.86 -3.32 9.79
C ALA A 43 -18.20 -1.84 9.94
N ALA A 44 -18.36 -1.41 11.19
CA ALA A 44 -18.37 0.00 11.52
C ALA A 44 -16.94 0.52 11.37
N VAL A 45 -16.69 1.26 10.29
CA VAL A 45 -15.44 2.01 10.11
C VAL A 45 -15.61 3.35 10.81
N ARG A 46 -14.66 3.71 11.66
CA ARG A 46 -14.63 5.00 12.35
C ARG A 46 -13.70 5.93 11.59
N ASP A 47 -14.24 7.02 11.07
CA ASP A 47 -13.42 8.07 10.48
C ASP A 47 -12.76 8.88 11.59
N VAL A 48 -11.43 8.99 11.51
CA VAL A 48 -10.62 9.72 12.49
C VAL A 48 -10.03 10.96 11.84
N TRP A 49 -10.31 12.10 12.46
CA TRP A 49 -9.87 13.43 12.08
C TRP A 49 -9.19 14.10 13.29
N ALA A 50 -8.59 15.27 13.08
CA ALA A 50 -7.92 16.00 14.14
C ALA A 50 -8.82 16.28 15.37
N SER A 51 -10.14 16.40 15.17
CA SER A 51 -11.09 16.69 16.25
C SER A 51 -11.41 15.52 17.18
N ASN A 52 -11.27 14.27 16.73
CA ASN A 52 -11.55 13.05 17.52
C ASN A 52 -10.34 12.12 17.66
N PHE A 53 -9.16 12.54 17.21
CA PHE A 53 -7.96 11.72 17.21
C PHE A 53 -7.62 11.16 18.59
N ASP A 54 -7.60 12.00 19.62
CA ASP A 54 -7.24 11.58 20.98
C ASP A 54 -8.28 10.63 21.59
N GLU A 55 -9.56 10.87 21.33
CA GLU A 55 -10.66 10.02 21.79
C GLU A 55 -10.58 8.62 21.16
N GLU A 56 -10.43 8.54 19.84
CA GLU A 56 -10.35 7.27 19.14
C GLU A 56 -9.05 6.52 19.44
N LEU A 57 -7.95 7.22 19.65
CA LEU A 57 -6.69 6.60 20.07
C LEU A 57 -6.79 6.01 21.49
N SER A 58 -7.50 6.68 22.40
CA SER A 58 -7.82 6.15 23.73
C SER A 58 -8.70 4.90 23.66
N ASN A 59 -9.75 4.95 22.84
CA ASN A 59 -10.63 3.79 22.58
C ASN A 59 -9.84 2.60 22.01
N LEU A 60 -8.99 2.85 21.01
CA LEU A 60 -8.12 1.86 20.37
C LEU A 60 -7.20 1.22 21.41
N SER A 61 -6.56 2.03 22.25
CA SER A 61 -5.64 1.57 23.30
C SER A 61 -6.35 0.72 24.36
N ALA A 62 -7.59 1.05 24.71
CA ALA A 62 -8.38 0.30 25.70
C ALA A 62 -8.79 -1.10 25.22
N VAL A 63 -9.00 -1.28 23.92
CA VAL A 63 -9.41 -2.58 23.34
C VAL A 63 -8.23 -3.44 22.89
N LEU A 64 -7.07 -2.84 22.62
CA LEU A 64 -5.86 -3.53 22.14
C LEU A 64 -5.47 -4.78 22.95
N PRO A 65 -5.57 -4.82 24.30
CA PRO A 65 -5.27 -6.04 25.06
C PRO A 65 -6.18 -7.24 24.76
N ARG A 66 -7.40 -6.99 24.26
CA ARG A 66 -8.38 -8.05 23.91
C ARG A 66 -8.29 -8.46 22.44
N TYR A 67 -7.80 -7.58 21.58
CA TYR A 67 -7.69 -7.77 20.13
C TYR A 67 -6.25 -7.50 19.67
N PRO A 68 -5.31 -8.43 19.95
CA PRO A 68 -3.87 -8.20 19.79
C PRO A 68 -3.38 -8.25 18.34
N CYS A 69 -4.20 -8.72 17.40
CA CYS A 69 -3.84 -8.79 16.00
C CYS A 69 -4.15 -7.44 15.33
N VAL A 70 -3.13 -6.74 14.84
CA VAL A 70 -3.26 -5.43 14.19
C VAL A 70 -3.04 -5.56 12.69
N CYS A 71 -4.07 -5.23 11.90
CA CYS A 71 -3.98 -5.08 10.46
C CYS A 71 -3.82 -3.58 10.14
N VAL A 72 -2.84 -3.24 9.29
CA VAL A 72 -2.55 -1.87 8.87
C VAL A 72 -2.55 -1.78 7.35
N ASP A 73 -3.21 -0.76 6.82
CA ASP A 73 -3.16 -0.40 5.41
C ASP A 73 -3.01 1.12 5.25
N THR A 74 -2.51 1.57 4.10
CA THR A 74 -2.16 2.98 3.85
C THR A 74 -2.54 3.43 2.45
N GLU A 75 -3.09 4.64 2.35
CA GLU A 75 -3.30 5.32 1.07
C GLU A 75 -2.29 6.47 0.92
N PHE A 76 -1.67 6.55 -0.24
CA PHE A 76 -0.61 7.50 -0.55
C PHE A 76 -0.66 7.89 -2.05
N PRO A 77 -0.06 9.01 -2.47
CA PRO A 77 -0.24 9.55 -3.82
C PRO A 77 0.54 8.79 -4.93
N GLY A 78 0.84 7.50 -4.74
CA GLY A 78 1.56 6.66 -5.69
C GLY A 78 3.08 6.77 -5.57
N ALA A 79 3.78 6.82 -6.71
CA ALA A 79 5.23 6.92 -6.78
C ALA A 79 5.64 8.06 -7.72
N VAL A 80 6.63 8.86 -7.30
CA VAL A 80 7.24 9.95 -8.07
C VAL A 80 8.64 9.57 -8.57
N HIS A 81 9.33 8.68 -7.87
CA HIS A 81 10.59 8.08 -8.31
C HIS A 81 10.31 6.70 -8.88
N ASP A 82 10.86 6.42 -10.05
CA ASP A 82 10.91 5.07 -10.63
C ASP A 82 12.36 4.67 -10.92
N SER A 83 12.58 3.39 -11.20
CA SER A 83 13.87 2.84 -11.61
C SER A 83 13.80 2.46 -13.08
N ASP A 84 14.87 2.75 -13.83
CA ASP A 84 15.04 2.25 -15.20
C ASP A 84 15.10 0.71 -15.25
N MET A 85 15.40 0.06 -14.11
CA MET A 85 15.43 -1.40 -14.00
C MET A 85 14.01 -1.97 -13.81
N PRO A 86 13.57 -2.90 -14.69
CA PRO A 86 12.27 -3.57 -14.55
C PRO A 86 12.09 -4.24 -13.18
N ARG A 87 10.86 -4.22 -12.64
CA ARG A 87 10.56 -4.74 -11.28
C ARG A 87 11.06 -6.17 -11.03
N TYR A 88 10.97 -7.05 -12.02
CA TYR A 88 11.39 -8.45 -11.91
C TYR A 88 12.92 -8.65 -11.91
N MET A 89 13.69 -7.62 -12.28
CA MET A 89 15.17 -7.64 -12.28
C MET A 89 15.77 -6.97 -11.04
N ARG A 90 14.98 -6.25 -10.24
CA ARG A 90 15.46 -5.53 -9.06
C ARG A 90 15.74 -6.50 -7.91
N GLY A 91 16.90 -6.35 -7.28
CA GLY A 91 17.19 -7.02 -6.02
C GLY A 91 16.45 -6.39 -4.84
N PRO A 92 16.56 -6.99 -3.64
CA PRO A 92 15.94 -6.46 -2.43
C PRO A 92 16.41 -5.04 -2.08
N ARG A 93 17.70 -4.76 -2.30
CA ARG A 93 18.31 -3.46 -2.00
C ARG A 93 17.75 -2.36 -2.92
N GLU A 94 17.78 -2.58 -4.22
CA GLU A 94 17.28 -1.61 -5.21
C GLU A 94 15.77 -1.38 -5.02
N SER A 95 15.04 -2.44 -4.69
CA SER A 95 13.60 -2.35 -4.40
C SER A 95 13.32 -1.51 -3.15
N TYR A 96 14.09 -1.70 -2.07
CA TYR A 96 13.98 -0.92 -0.86
C TYR A 96 14.35 0.54 -1.09
N GLU A 97 15.47 0.83 -1.76
CA GLU A 97 15.93 2.19 -2.05
C GLU A 97 14.87 2.98 -2.85
N LEU A 98 14.20 2.34 -3.82
CA LEU A 98 13.13 2.98 -4.58
C LEU A 98 11.89 3.29 -3.72
N VAL A 99 11.46 2.34 -2.87
CA VAL A 99 10.34 2.56 -1.94
C VAL A 99 10.69 3.67 -0.97
N LYS A 100 11.88 3.63 -0.36
CA LYS A 100 12.37 4.64 0.57
C LYS A 100 12.35 6.03 -0.05
N ARG A 101 12.91 6.18 -1.25
CA ARG A 101 12.97 7.48 -1.93
C ARG A 101 11.57 8.07 -2.19
N ASN A 102 10.59 7.22 -2.53
CA ASN A 102 9.20 7.64 -2.67
C ASN A 102 8.55 8.01 -1.34
N VAL A 103 8.79 7.22 -0.29
CA VAL A 103 8.24 7.48 1.05
C VAL A 103 8.81 8.76 1.66
N ASP A 104 10.09 9.06 1.44
CA ASP A 104 10.73 10.28 1.96
C ASP A 104 10.12 11.56 1.34
N ASP A 105 9.73 11.52 0.07
CA ASP A 105 9.25 12.70 -0.68
C ASP A 105 7.72 12.83 -0.73
N LEU A 106 6.98 11.79 -0.38
CA LEU A 106 5.52 11.76 -0.44
C LEU A 106 4.88 11.81 0.94
N LYS A 107 3.75 12.52 1.04
CA LYS A 107 2.93 12.56 2.26
C LYS A 107 1.89 11.45 2.25
N LEU A 108 1.71 10.83 3.41
CA LEU A 108 0.66 9.85 3.67
C LEU A 108 -0.72 10.53 3.63
N LEU A 109 -1.71 9.89 3.01
CA LEU A 109 -3.07 10.41 2.93
C LEU A 109 -3.97 9.81 4.02
N GLN A 110 -3.94 8.49 4.18
CA GLN A 110 -4.75 7.78 5.18
C GLN A 110 -4.00 6.58 5.74
N VAL A 111 -4.37 6.20 6.97
CA VAL A 111 -3.97 4.94 7.61
C VAL A 111 -5.24 4.25 8.09
N GLY A 112 -5.43 3.01 7.64
CA GLY A 112 -6.46 2.12 8.16
C GLY A 112 -5.87 1.20 9.23
N ILE A 113 -6.52 1.11 10.37
CA ILE A 113 -6.17 0.19 11.45
C ILE A 113 -7.39 -0.69 11.75
N ALA A 114 -7.20 -2.00 11.75
CA ALA A 114 -8.20 -2.96 12.20
C ALA A 114 -7.60 -3.88 13.25
N LEU A 115 -8.36 -4.14 14.31
CA LEU A 115 -7.96 -5.05 15.39
C LEU A 115 -8.80 -6.32 15.31
N SER A 116 -8.17 -7.48 15.50
CA SER A 116 -8.85 -8.77 15.60
C SER A 116 -8.38 -9.59 16.80
N GLY A 117 -9.24 -10.51 17.22
CA GLY A 117 -8.92 -11.44 18.28
C GLY A 117 -8.04 -12.59 17.76
N PRO A 118 -7.58 -13.49 18.64
CA PRO A 118 -6.84 -14.68 18.23
C PRO A 118 -7.60 -15.60 17.27
N THR A 119 -8.93 -15.49 17.21
CA THR A 119 -9.82 -16.30 16.37
C THR A 119 -10.11 -15.67 15.00
N GLY A 120 -9.51 -14.51 14.70
CA GLY A 120 -10.00 -13.61 13.66
C GLY A 120 -11.26 -12.87 14.09
#